data_AF-A0A3B1A1J5-F1
#
_entry.id   AF-A0A3B1A1J5-F1
#
_cell.length_a   1.000
_cell.length_b   1.000
_cell.length_c   1.000
_cell.angle_alpha   90.00
_cell.angle_beta   90.00
_cell.angle_gamma   90.00
#
_symmetry.space_group_name_H-M   'P 1'
#
loop_
_entity.id
_entity.type
_entity.pdbx_description
1 polymer ?
#
loop_
_entity_poly.entity_id
_entity_poly.type
_entity_poly.pdbx_seq_one_letter_code
_entity_poly.pdbx_strand_id
1 'polypeptide(L)'
;MNEVQATLFIAGALMMGLGALGAAIGIGVLGGRFLEGAARQPELIPLLRTQFFIMMGLTDAVPMIAVGIAFYVIFAVAPGAGVVG
;
A
#
# COMPACT_ATOMS: atom_id res chain seq x y z
N MET A 1 24.95 -1.00 15.07
CA MET A 1 23.53 -1.36 15.27
C MET A 1 23.31 -1.62 16.74
N ASN A 2 22.79 -0.63 17.44
CA ASN A 2 22.19 -0.81 18.76
C ASN A 2 20.83 -1.51 18.59
N GLU A 3 20.37 -2.23 19.63
CA GLU A 3 19.15 -3.04 19.57
C GLU A 3 17.92 -2.23 19.10
N VAL A 4 17.87 -0.95 19.49
CA VAL A 4 16.84 0.02 19.08
C VAL A 4 16.77 0.20 17.56
N GLN A 5 17.91 0.29 16.86
CA GLN A 5 17.94 0.40 15.41
C GLN A 5 17.40 -0.87 14.73
N ALA A 6 17.74 -2.05 15.24
CA ALA A 6 17.26 -3.32 14.70
C ALA A 6 15.73 -3.42 14.79
N THR A 7 15.14 -3.04 15.93
CA THR A 7 13.68 -3.04 16.10
C THR A 7 12.98 -2.04 15.17
N LEU A 8 13.56 -0.85 14.97
CA LEU A 8 12.99 0.16 14.05
C LEU A 8 12.98 -0.30 12.59
N PHE A 9 14.04 -0.98 12.13
CA PHE A 9 14.06 -1.56 10.78
C PHE A 9 13.04 -2.68 10.61
N ILE A 10 12.88 -3.54 11.62
CA ILE A 10 11.86 -4.61 11.60
C ILE A 10 10.45 -4.01 11.59
N ALA A 11 10.19 -2.99 12.41
CA ALA A 11 8.91 -2.28 12.42
C ALA A 11 8.61 -1.62 11.06
N GLY A 12 9.61 -0.97 10.45
CA GLY A 12 9.50 -0.40 9.10
C GLY A 12 9.17 -1.46 8.03
N ALA A 13 9.86 -2.61 8.06
CA ALA A 13 9.61 -3.72 7.15
C ALA A 13 8.20 -4.30 7.30
N LEU A 14 7.71 -4.44 8.54
CA LEU A 14 6.35 -4.91 8.82
C LEU A 14 5.28 -3.93 8.33
N MET A 15 5.47 -2.63 8.56
CA MET A 15 4.53 -1.62 8.06
C MET A 15 4.44 -1.61 6.54
N MET A 16 5.58 -1.71 5.83
CA MET A 16 5.58 -1.81 4.37
C MET A 16 4.94 -3.12 3.89
N GLY A 17 5.27 -4.26 4.51
CA GLY A 17 4.75 -5.56 4.12
C GLY A 17 3.23 -5.67 4.28
N LEU A 18 2.70 -5.18 5.41
CA LEU A 18 1.26 -5.17 5.66
C LEU A 18 0.52 -4.17 4.76
N GLY A 19 1.12 -3.01 4.47
CA GLY A 19 0.58 -2.06 3.50
C GLY A 19 0.49 -2.65 2.09
N ALA A 20 1.57 -3.32 1.63
CA ALA A 20 1.63 -3.97 0.33
C ALA A 20 0.61 -5.12 0.20
N LEU A 21 0.39 -5.90 1.26
CA LEU A 21 -0.65 -6.93 1.30
C LEU A 21 -2.05 -6.34 1.13
N GLY A 22 -2.34 -5.21 1.80
CA GLY A 22 -3.60 -4.48 1.64
C GLY A 22 -3.84 -4.01 0.20
N ALA A 23 -2.81 -3.47 -0.45
CA ALA A 23 -2.85 -3.07 -1.87
C ALA A 23 -3.14 -4.26 -2.79
N ALA A 24 -2.40 -5.36 -2.60
CA ALA A 24 -2.51 -6.55 -3.43
C ALA A 24 -3.92 -7.18 -3.38
N ILE A 25 -4.50 -7.27 -2.18
CA ILE A 25 -5.86 -7.79 -2.00
C ILE A 25 -6.89 -6.85 -2.63
N GLY A 26 -6.79 -5.55 -2.38
CA GLY A 26 -7.74 -4.57 -2.91
C GLY A 26 -7.75 -4.52 -4.44
N ILE A 27 -6.57 -4.51 -5.06
CA ILE A 27 -6.43 -4.54 -6.53
C ILE A 27 -6.93 -5.88 -7.10
N GLY A 28 -6.64 -7.01 -6.43
CA GLY A 28 -7.10 -8.33 -6.87
C GLY A 28 -8.63 -8.45 -6.91
N VAL A 29 -9.31 -7.98 -5.85
CA VAL A 29 -10.78 -8.00 -5.78
C VAL A 29 -11.41 -7.05 -6.79
N LEU A 30 -10.90 -5.81 -6.89
CA LEU A 30 -11.41 -4.83 -7.86
C LEU A 30 -11.18 -5.29 -9.31
N GLY A 31 -10.00 -5.82 -9.61
CA GLY A 31 -9.66 -6.35 -10.93
C GLY A 31 -10.51 -7.54 -11.33
N GLY A 32 -10.75 -8.47 -10.41
CA GLY A 32 -11.65 -9.61 -10.64
C GLY A 32 -13.08 -9.18 -10.98
N ARG A 33 -13.64 -8.23 -10.20
CA ARG A 33 -15.00 -7.70 -10.45
C ARG A 33 -15.09 -6.87 -11.73
N PHE A 34 -14.04 -6.13 -12.07
CA PHE A 34 -13.97 -5.40 -13.34
C PHE A 34 -14.00 -6.35 -14.54
N LEU A 35 -13.22 -7.43 -14.50
CA LEU A 35 -13.20 -8.45 -15.56
C LEU A 35 -14.55 -9.17 -15.69
N GLU A 36 -15.20 -9.53 -14.58
CA GLU A 36 -16.56 -10.11 -14.58
C GLU A 36 -17.59 -9.15 -15.20
N GLY A 37 -17.52 -7.85 -14.86
CA GLY A 37 -18.41 -6.83 -15.41
C GLY A 37 -18.20 -6.60 -16.91
N ALA A 38 -16.94 -6.54 -17.34
CA ALA A 38 -16.57 -6.40 -18.75
C ALA A 38 -17.00 -7.62 -19.59
N ALA A 39 -16.92 -8.82 -19.02
CA ALA A 39 -17.33 -10.05 -19.69
C ALA A 39 -18.85 -10.17 -19.85
N ARG A 40 -19.64 -9.67 -18.89
CA ARG A 40 -21.11 -9.71 -18.95
C ARG A 40 -21.71 -8.62 -19.84
N GLN A 41 -21.14 -7.42 -19.81
CA GLN A 41 -21.67 -6.26 -20.52
C GLN A 41 -20.52 -5.45 -21.13
N PRO A 42 -20.01 -5.86 -22.32
CA PRO A 42 -18.88 -5.19 -22.97
C PRO A 42 -19.19 -3.74 -23.37
N GLU A 43 -20.47 -3.40 -23.50
CA GLU A 43 -20.97 -2.05 -23.78
C GLU A 43 -20.68 -1.05 -22.64
N LEU A 44 -20.60 -1.54 -21.41
CA LEU A 44 -20.35 -0.74 -20.21
C LEU A 44 -18.87 -0.60 -19.87
N ILE A 45 -17.96 -1.19 -20.65
CA ILE A 45 -16.51 -1.12 -20.42
C ILE A 45 -16.01 0.33 -20.23
N PRO A 46 -16.45 1.34 -21.02
CA PRO A 46 -15.99 2.72 -20.82
C PRO A 46 -16.39 3.27 -19.43
N LEU A 47 -17.61 2.99 -18.98
CA LEU A 47 -18.12 3.41 -17.67
C LEU A 47 -17.41 2.67 -16.53
N LEU A 48 -17.29 1.34 -16.66
CA LEU A 48 -16.61 0.48 -15.69
C LEU A 48 -15.13 0.82 -15.56
N ARG A 49 -14.46 1.24 -16.65
CA ARG A 49 -13.04 1.62 -16.62
C ARG A 49 -12.83 2.91 -15.82
N THR A 50 -13.69 3.91 -15.98
CA THR A 50 -13.61 5.15 -15.19
C THR A 50 -13.85 4.88 -13.70
N GLN A 51 -14.87 4.07 -13.36
CA GLN A 51 -15.13 3.68 -11.98
C GLN A 51 -14.00 2.84 -11.38
N PHE A 52 -13.44 1.90 -12.16
CA PHE A 52 -12.30 1.09 -11.77
C PHE A 52 -11.07 1.96 -11.46
N PHE A 53 -10.75 2.97 -12.28
CA PHE A 53 -9.63 3.88 -12.01
C PHE A 53 -9.82 4.69 -10.72
N ILE A 54 -11.04 5.18 -10.46
CA ILE A 54 -11.34 5.91 -9.22
C ILE A 54 -11.17 5.00 -8.00
N MET A 55 -11.72 3.78 -8.06
CA MET A 55 -11.62 2.82 -6.96
C MET A 55 -10.20 2.27 -6.77
N MET A 56 -9.44 2.07 -7.85
CA MET A 56 -8.02 1.74 -7.79
C MET A 56 -7.23 2.84 -7.11
N GLY A 57 -7.44 4.11 -7.49
CA GLY A 57 -6.76 5.25 -6.86
C GLY A 57 -7.07 5.36 -5.37
N LEU A 58 -8.34 5.15 -4.98
CA LEU A 58 -8.72 5.14 -3.56
C LEU A 58 -8.10 3.96 -2.79
N THR A 59 -8.04 2.79 -3.43
CA THR A 59 -7.45 1.57 -2.84
C THR A 59 -5.95 1.70 -2.64
N ASP A 60 -5.25 2.41 -3.53
CA ASP A 60 -3.79 2.64 -3.43
C ASP A 60 -3.42 3.75 -2.44
N ALA A 61 -4.35 4.67 -2.14
CA ALA A 61 -4.11 5.75 -1.18
C ALA A 61 -3.78 5.25 0.23
N VAL A 62 -4.46 4.20 0.71
CA VAL A 62 -4.28 3.68 2.09
C VAL A 62 -2.91 2.98 2.27
N PRO A 63 -2.48 2.06 1.38
CA PRO A 63 -1.13 1.50 1.38
C PRO A 63 -0.03 2.56 1.26
N MET A 64 -0.22 3.57 0.41
CA MET A 64 0.80 4.62 0.21
C MET A 64 1.04 5.48 1.45
N ILE A 65 0.01 5.69 2.27
CA ILE A 65 0.18 6.32 3.60
C ILE A 65 1.05 5.45 4.50
N ALA A 66 0.82 4.14 4.53
CA ALA A 66 1.63 3.21 5.32
C ALA A 66 3.10 3.17 4.85
N VAL A 67 3.33 3.20 3.53
CA VAL A 67 4.68 3.32 2.96
C VAL A 67 5.36 4.64 3.35
N GLY A 68 4.63 5.76 3.31
CA GLY A 68 5.14 7.06 3.75
C GLY A 68 5.58 7.06 5.22
N ILE A 69 4.77 6.45 6.10
CA ILE A 69 5.12 6.30 7.52
C ILE A 69 6.33 5.37 7.70
N ALA A 70 6.40 4.27 6.94
CA ALA A 70 7.53 3.37 7.01
C ALA A 70 8.84 4.04 6.57
N PHE A 71 8.81 4.84 5.50
CA PHE A 71 9.98 5.63 5.10
C PHE A 71 10.36 6.69 6.13
N TYR A 72 9.38 7.33 6.79
CA TYR A 72 9.67 8.23 7.90
C TYR A 72 10.39 7.51 9.05
N VAL A 73 9.93 6.32 9.44
CA VAL A 73 10.58 5.53 10.52
C VAL A 73 11.98 5.07 10.13
N ILE A 74 12.18 4.64 8.88
CA ILE A 74 13.47 4.13 8.39
C ILE A 74 14.50 5.26 8.19
N PHE A 75 14.10 6.40 7.61
CA PHE A 75 15.03 7.45 7.21
C PHE A 75 15.10 8.64 8.16
N ALA A 76 14.02 8.95 8.90
CA ALA A 76 14.02 10.07 9.85
C ALA A 76 14.26 9.62 11.29
N VAL A 77 13.66 8.51 11.72
CA VAL A 77 13.71 8.07 13.13
C VAL A 77 14.91 7.18 13.42
N ALA A 78 15.21 6.19 12.58
CA ALA A 78 16.30 5.23 12.82
C ALA A 78 17.72 5.86 12.89
N PRO A 79 18.05 6.92 12.11
CA PRO A 79 19.33 7.61 12.27
C PRO A 79 19.40 8.46 13.54
N GLY A 80 18.29 9.13 13.94
CA GLY A 80 18.23 9.96 15.14
C GLY A 80 18.28 9.17 16.45
N ALA A 81 17.72 7.96 16.45
CA ALA A 81 17.76 7.06 17.61
C ALA A 81 19.18 6.57 17.97
N GLY A 82 20.15 6.70 17.06
CA GLY A 82 21.56 6.39 17.33
C GLY A 82 22.35 7.50 18.05
N VAL A 83 21.78 8.70 18.17
CA VAL A 83 22.46 9.89 18.73
C VAL A 83 22.12 10.12 20.21
N VAL A 84 21.07 9.46 20.71
CA VAL A 84 20.55 9.64 22.08
C VAL A 84 21.07 8.56 23.06
N GLY A 85 21.93 7.66 22.59
CA GLY A 85 22.55 6.59 23.39
C GLY A 85 24.02 6.85 23.69
#